data_AF-A0AAV1LZP0-F1
#
_entry.id   AF-A0AAV1LZP0-F1
#
_cell.length_a   1.000
_cell.length_b   1.000
_cell.length_c   1.000
_cell.angle_alpha   90.00
_cell.angle_beta   90.00
_cell.angle_gamma   90.00
#
_symmetry.space_group_name_H-M   'P 1'
#
loop_
_entity.id
_entity.type
_entity.pdbx_description
1 polymer ?
#
loop_
_entity_poly.entity_id
_entity_poly.type
_entity_poly.pdbx_seq_one_letter_code
_entity_poly.pdbx_strand_id
1 'polypeptide(L)'
;MNSALPVLIIIMICAGITSDAEGSLMSMMDFRYWRCVMKRQWKCPDSEVNFFLFTPERPYSQWIDVRHGDLSEYGWKVTRKNVLIVHGFNGTHAKTPISFLRDAYLSRKDYNVFMVDWSMLARFPCYLSALANMRLAAQCTAQLYSFMTQSGALAKKTTCVGHSLGAHICGMMSEHLTEKQYKIIGRSRCSHFMSSCYLAASIRRRLHIIGVPCDNTCPKQGRWGIRYDRKPIVLGDEIPDSTRGMFCAKVDHDENCPFD
;
A
#
# COMPACT_ATOMS: atom_id res chain seq x y z
N MET A 1 43.44 25.32 88.61
CA MET A 1 42.02 25.71 88.71
C MET A 1 41.51 25.86 87.28
N ASN A 2 41.06 24.76 86.68
CA ASN A 2 39.65 24.31 86.59
C ASN A 2 38.88 25.14 85.55
N SER A 3 38.73 24.62 84.32
CA SER A 3 37.59 23.80 83.83
C SER A 3 36.35 24.66 83.56
N ALA A 4 35.69 24.62 82.40
CA ALA A 4 35.07 23.44 81.83
C ALA A 4 34.72 23.58 80.32
N LEU A 5 34.62 22.42 79.67
CA LEU A 5 34.06 22.17 78.32
C LEU A 5 32.57 22.55 78.18
N PRO A 6 32.05 22.52 76.94
CA PRO A 6 30.92 21.61 76.69
C PRO A 6 31.16 20.63 75.53
N VAL A 7 31.01 19.37 75.92
CA VAL A 7 30.54 18.13 75.26
C VAL A 7 29.98 18.21 73.82
N LEU A 8 30.70 17.54 72.90
CA LEU A 8 30.29 16.53 71.91
C LEU A 8 28.80 16.38 71.52
N ILE A 9 28.46 16.48 70.22
CA ILE A 9 27.70 15.43 69.50
C ILE A 9 28.22 15.36 68.05
N ILE A 10 28.98 14.29 67.77
CA ILE A 10 29.28 13.81 66.42
C ILE A 10 28.09 12.97 65.98
N ILE A 11 27.39 13.35 64.92
CA ILE A 11 26.50 12.43 64.19
C ILE A 11 27.21 12.07 62.88
N MET A 12 27.97 10.98 62.93
CA MET A 12 28.37 10.22 61.76
C MET A 12 27.11 9.53 61.20
N ILE A 13 26.64 9.95 60.03
CA ILE A 13 25.74 9.13 59.22
C ILE A 13 26.58 8.50 58.11
N CYS A 14 27.17 7.35 58.40
CA CYS A 14 27.45 6.34 57.38
C CYS A 14 26.27 5.36 57.36
N ALA A 15 25.34 5.60 56.45
CA ALA A 15 24.36 4.63 55.95
C ALA A 15 23.81 5.26 54.67
N GLY A 16 23.79 4.66 53.49
CA GLY A 16 24.21 3.36 53.00
C GLY A 16 24.17 3.48 51.47
N ILE A 17 24.78 2.52 50.80
CA ILE A 17 24.72 2.40 49.34
C ILE A 17 23.27 2.08 48.98
N THR A 18 22.54 3.01 48.34
CA THR A 18 21.35 2.67 47.54
C THR A 18 21.53 3.26 46.15
N SER A 19 21.64 2.37 45.18
CA SER A 19 21.57 2.64 43.76
C SER A 19 20.13 2.97 43.40
N ASP A 20 19.75 4.25 43.41
CA ASP A 20 18.46 4.65 42.86
C ASP A 20 18.67 5.13 41.41
N ALA A 21 18.43 4.19 40.52
CA ALA A 21 18.17 4.44 39.12
C ALA A 21 16.88 5.25 38.99
N GLU A 22 16.98 6.58 39.08
CA GLU A 22 15.94 7.47 38.56
C GLU A 22 16.00 7.48 37.03
N GLY A 23 15.54 6.38 36.44
CA GLY A 23 15.18 6.33 35.03
C GLY A 23 14.01 7.28 34.79
N SER A 24 14.30 8.45 34.20
CA SER A 24 13.30 9.37 33.68
C SER A 24 12.25 8.63 32.85
N LEU A 25 11.03 8.50 33.37
CA LEU A 25 9.86 7.99 32.66
C LEU A 25 9.54 8.81 31.40
N MET A 26 10.06 10.04 31.30
CA MET A 26 9.95 10.91 30.12
C MET A 26 10.97 10.63 29.02
N SER A 27 12.02 9.84 29.29
CA SER A 27 13.00 9.43 28.27
C SER A 27 12.54 8.25 27.40
N MET A 28 11.39 7.65 27.74
CA MET A 28 10.81 6.49 27.05
C MET A 28 9.61 6.84 26.15
N MET A 29 9.42 8.12 25.80
CA MET A 29 8.52 8.53 24.72
C MET A 29 9.35 9.25 23.66
N ASP A 30 9.73 8.54 22.60
CA ASP A 30 10.44 9.16 21.47
C ASP A 30 9.53 10.22 20.84
N PHE A 31 9.83 11.51 21.03
CA PHE A 31 9.10 12.61 20.38
C PHE A 31 9.12 12.50 18.85
N ARG A 32 10.05 11.72 18.25
CA ARG A 32 10.02 11.39 16.81
C ARG A 32 8.91 10.42 16.42
N TYR A 33 8.39 9.62 17.36
CA TYR A 33 7.24 8.73 17.15
C TYR A 33 6.00 9.50 16.70
N TRP A 34 5.81 10.73 17.20
CA TRP A 34 4.66 11.59 16.88
C TRP A 34 4.90 12.62 15.75
N ARG A 35 6.07 12.63 15.09
CA ARG A 35 6.35 13.57 13.99
C ARG A 35 5.61 13.19 12.70
N CYS A 36 4.30 13.43 12.67
CA CYS A 36 3.47 13.14 11.53
C CYS A 36 3.56 14.24 10.47
N VAL A 37 3.87 13.83 9.23
CA VAL A 37 3.89 14.74 8.08
C VAL A 37 2.47 14.96 7.61
N MET A 38 2.00 16.20 7.62
CA MET A 38 0.71 16.60 7.06
C MET A 38 0.95 17.66 6.00
N LYS A 39 0.70 17.31 4.74
CA LYS A 39 0.91 18.21 3.61
C LYS A 39 -0.27 19.17 3.50
N ARG A 40 0.04 20.47 3.44
CA ARG A 40 -0.97 21.54 3.25
C ARG A 40 -1.21 21.89 1.79
N GLN A 41 -0.24 21.57 0.93
CA GLN A 41 -0.29 21.84 -0.49
C GLN A 41 -0.28 20.52 -1.27
N TRP A 42 -1.08 20.48 -2.31
CA TRP A 42 -1.23 19.35 -3.22
C TRP A 42 -0.46 19.65 -4.51
N LYS A 43 0.87 19.77 -4.43
CA LYS A 43 1.72 20.09 -5.57
C LYS A 43 2.58 18.87 -5.90
N CYS A 44 2.54 18.43 -7.15
CA CYS A 44 3.36 17.35 -7.67
C CYS A 44 4.37 17.92 -8.69
N PRO A 45 5.57 17.34 -8.83
CA PRO A 45 6.07 16.21 -8.07
C PRO A 45 6.39 16.60 -6.62
N ASP A 46 6.19 15.65 -5.70
CA ASP A 46 6.48 15.82 -4.27
C ASP A 46 7.62 14.88 -3.86
N SER A 47 8.56 15.36 -3.03
CA SER A 47 9.74 14.57 -2.60
C SER A 47 9.37 13.32 -1.80
N GLU A 48 8.20 13.29 -1.18
CA GLU A 48 7.72 12.20 -0.33
C GLU A 48 6.88 11.17 -1.09
N VAL A 49 6.68 11.35 -2.40
CA VAL A 49 5.98 10.41 -3.29
C VAL A 49 6.91 9.98 -4.41
N ASN A 50 7.37 8.74 -4.34
CA ASN A 50 8.36 8.17 -5.24
C ASN A 50 7.73 7.08 -6.13
N PHE A 51 8.29 6.91 -7.32
CA PHE A 51 7.82 5.93 -8.30
C PHE A 51 8.95 4.99 -8.67
N PHE A 52 8.66 3.69 -8.71
CA PHE A 52 9.63 2.67 -9.09
C PHE A 52 9.11 1.80 -10.23
N LEU A 53 9.91 1.58 -11.27
CA LEU A 53 9.60 0.65 -12.35
C LEU A 53 10.32 -0.68 -12.17
N PHE A 54 9.55 -1.75 -12.32
CA PHE A 54 10.02 -3.11 -12.45
C PHE A 54 9.58 -3.67 -13.79
N THR A 55 10.47 -4.40 -14.44
CA THR A 55 10.17 -5.14 -15.67
C THR A 55 10.65 -6.58 -15.54
N PRO A 56 10.12 -7.52 -16.33
CA PRO A 56 10.57 -8.90 -16.32
C PRO A 56 12.09 -9.08 -16.50
N GLU A 57 12.73 -8.21 -17.28
CA GLU A 57 14.18 -8.20 -17.52
C GLU A 57 14.96 -7.46 -16.43
N ARG A 58 14.33 -6.51 -15.74
CA ARG A 58 14.92 -5.73 -14.65
C ARG A 58 14.02 -5.83 -13.41
N PRO A 59 14.07 -6.95 -12.66
CA PRO A 59 13.20 -7.21 -11.52
C PRO A 59 13.71 -6.54 -10.22
N TYR A 60 14.40 -5.39 -10.34
CA TYR A 60 14.89 -4.59 -9.22
C TYR A 60 14.31 -3.17 -9.28
N SER A 61 14.33 -2.46 -8.15
CA SER A 61 13.75 -1.11 -8.07
C SER A 61 14.55 -0.12 -8.91
N GLN A 62 13.89 0.45 -9.93
CA GLN A 62 14.42 1.58 -10.70
C GLN A 62 13.59 2.82 -10.38
N TRP A 63 14.17 3.79 -9.69
CA TRP A 63 13.49 5.05 -9.39
C TRP A 63 13.27 5.86 -10.67
N ILE A 64 12.04 6.36 -10.84
CA ILE A 64 11.64 7.13 -12.04
C ILE A 64 11.44 8.59 -11.66
N ASP A 65 12.09 9.48 -12.40
CA ASP A 65 11.74 10.90 -12.40
C ASP A 65 10.63 11.17 -13.42
N VAL A 66 9.45 11.59 -12.96
CA VAL A 66 8.31 11.91 -13.84
C VAL A 66 8.40 13.30 -14.49
N ARG A 67 9.41 14.11 -14.13
CA ARG A 67 9.63 15.43 -14.72
C ARG A 67 10.35 15.35 -16.06
N HIS A 68 11.28 14.41 -16.18
CA HIS A 68 12.19 14.29 -17.30
C HIS A 68 12.58 12.81 -17.48
N GLY A 69 12.72 12.39 -18.73
CA GLY A 69 13.24 11.06 -19.07
C GLY A 69 12.31 10.31 -20.00
N ASP A 70 12.88 9.28 -20.63
CA ASP A 70 12.13 8.30 -21.41
C ASP A 70 11.99 7.03 -20.57
N LEU A 71 10.77 6.52 -20.42
CA LEU A 71 10.50 5.26 -19.73
C LEU A 71 11.32 4.09 -20.33
N SER A 72 11.66 4.16 -21.63
CA SER A 72 12.46 3.14 -22.32
C SER A 72 13.86 2.94 -21.70
N GLU A 73 14.46 3.99 -21.13
CA GLU A 73 15.76 3.93 -20.45
C GLU A 73 15.74 2.99 -19.24
N TYR A 74 14.59 2.92 -18.57
CA TYR A 74 14.31 2.05 -17.43
C TYR A 74 13.83 0.64 -17.85
N GLY A 75 13.87 0.33 -19.15
CA GLY A 75 13.46 -0.95 -19.72
C GLY A 75 11.97 -1.09 -19.97
N TRP A 76 11.19 -0.02 -19.87
CA TRP A 76 9.77 -0.01 -20.20
C TRP A 76 9.53 -0.38 -21.67
N LYS A 77 8.50 -1.18 -21.93
CA LYS A 77 8.09 -1.54 -23.29
C LYS A 77 6.64 -1.14 -23.54
N VAL A 78 6.41 -0.32 -24.56
CA VAL A 78 5.06 0.15 -24.97
C VAL A 78 4.09 -0.99 -25.33
N THR A 79 4.61 -2.13 -25.79
CA THR A 79 3.81 -3.28 -26.21
C THR A 79 3.13 -3.99 -25.02
N ARG A 80 3.74 -3.88 -23.83
CA ARG A 80 3.28 -4.51 -22.59
C ARG A 80 2.11 -3.77 -21.96
N LYS A 81 1.40 -4.48 -21.08
CA LYS A 81 0.42 -3.89 -20.18
C LYS A 81 1.14 -3.15 -19.06
N ASN A 82 0.47 -2.23 -18.41
CA ASN A 82 0.99 -1.48 -17.28
C ASN A 82 0.13 -1.75 -16.04
N VAL A 83 0.76 -1.86 -14.89
CA VAL A 83 0.05 -1.87 -13.61
C VAL A 83 0.69 -0.87 -12.68
N LEU A 84 -0.12 0.00 -12.08
CA LEU A 84 0.26 0.86 -10.96
C LEU A 84 -0.15 0.16 -9.67
N ILE A 85 0.79 -0.10 -8.77
CA ILE A 85 0.55 -0.75 -7.49
C ILE A 85 0.80 0.26 -6.38
N VAL A 86 -0.21 0.55 -5.58
CA VAL A 86 -0.16 1.55 -4.51
C VAL A 86 -0.30 0.87 -3.15
N HIS A 87 0.68 1.05 -2.27
CA HIS A 87 0.61 0.47 -0.91
C HIS A 87 -0.37 1.23 0.00
N GLY A 88 -0.71 0.62 1.13
CA GLY A 88 -1.57 1.21 2.16
C GLY A 88 -0.81 1.88 3.30
N PHE A 89 -1.51 2.12 4.41
CA PHE A 89 -0.92 2.64 5.64
C PHE A 89 0.21 1.73 6.17
N ASN A 90 1.28 2.34 6.66
CA ASN A 90 2.49 1.69 7.16
C ASN A 90 3.18 0.73 6.15
N GLY A 91 2.83 0.87 4.87
CA GLY A 91 3.42 0.12 3.75
C GLY A 91 4.61 0.84 3.12
N THR A 92 5.26 0.15 2.18
CA THR A 92 6.30 0.69 1.28
C THR A 92 6.18 -0.01 -0.07
N HIS A 93 6.95 0.40 -1.09
CA HIS A 93 7.01 -0.34 -2.35
C HIS A 93 7.54 -1.78 -2.22
N ALA A 94 8.27 -2.12 -1.16
CA ALA A 94 8.96 -3.40 -1.03
C ALA A 94 8.30 -4.37 -0.02
N LYS A 95 7.46 -3.86 0.89
CA LYS A 95 6.84 -4.66 1.95
C LYS A 95 5.64 -5.47 1.45
N THR A 96 5.42 -6.62 2.09
CA THR A 96 4.18 -7.39 1.93
C THR A 96 2.98 -6.58 2.45
N PRO A 97 1.79 -6.76 1.88
CA PRO A 97 1.44 -7.75 0.84
C PRO A 97 1.66 -7.25 -0.61
N ILE A 98 2.17 -6.05 -0.82
CA ILE A 98 2.18 -5.44 -2.17
C ILE A 98 3.27 -6.03 -3.06
N SER A 99 4.36 -6.51 -2.46
CA SER A 99 5.40 -7.27 -3.14
C SER A 99 4.85 -8.53 -3.82
N PHE A 100 3.88 -9.22 -3.21
CA PHE A 100 3.23 -10.38 -3.83
C PHE A 100 2.53 -10.03 -5.15
N LEU A 101 1.87 -8.87 -5.19
CA LEU A 101 1.24 -8.38 -6.42
C LEU A 101 2.28 -8.04 -7.48
N ARG A 102 3.36 -7.33 -7.11
CA ARG A 102 4.48 -7.03 -8.01
C ARG A 102 5.02 -8.30 -8.64
N ASP A 103 5.35 -9.29 -7.81
CA ASP A 103 5.98 -10.53 -8.27
C ASP A 103 5.02 -11.38 -9.12
N ALA A 104 3.72 -11.36 -8.79
CA ALA A 104 2.69 -11.99 -9.62
C ALA A 104 2.61 -11.33 -11.01
N TYR A 105 2.56 -10.01 -11.11
CA TYR A 105 2.54 -9.33 -12.41
C TYR A 105 3.84 -9.52 -13.20
N LEU A 106 5.00 -9.48 -12.55
CA LEU A 106 6.30 -9.74 -13.20
C LEU A 106 6.39 -11.16 -13.75
N SER A 107 5.80 -12.15 -13.07
CA SER A 107 5.78 -13.55 -13.54
C SER A 107 5.02 -13.74 -14.85
N ARG A 108 4.08 -12.84 -15.18
CA ARG A 108 3.32 -12.89 -16.44
C ARG A 108 4.15 -12.51 -17.67
N LYS A 109 5.31 -11.86 -17.48
CA LYS A 109 6.26 -11.42 -18.52
C LYS A 109 5.72 -10.38 -19.54
N ASP A 110 4.44 -10.01 -19.46
CA ASP A 110 3.78 -9.05 -20.35
C ASP A 110 3.36 -7.73 -19.67
N TYR A 111 3.88 -7.45 -18.46
CA TYR A 111 3.62 -6.22 -17.71
C TYR A 111 4.87 -5.36 -17.50
N ASN A 112 4.69 -4.05 -17.52
CA ASN A 112 5.50 -3.07 -16.83
C ASN A 112 4.83 -2.78 -15.47
N VAL A 113 5.58 -2.92 -14.37
CA VAL A 113 5.04 -2.81 -13.02
C VAL A 113 5.56 -1.54 -12.36
N PHE A 114 4.67 -0.60 -12.11
CA PHE A 114 4.96 0.68 -11.45
C PHE A 114 4.52 0.59 -9.99
N MET A 115 5.44 0.81 -9.06
CA MET A 115 5.14 0.87 -7.64
C MET A 115 5.09 2.34 -7.21
N VAL A 116 4.03 2.73 -6.52
CA VAL A 116 3.89 4.07 -5.92
C VAL A 116 4.24 3.99 -4.44
N ASP A 117 5.33 4.64 -4.07
CA ASP A 117 5.80 4.73 -2.68
C ASP A 117 5.48 6.10 -2.10
N TRP A 118 4.58 6.12 -1.12
CA TRP A 118 4.21 7.29 -0.32
C TRP A 118 4.40 7.00 1.17
N SER A 119 5.33 6.10 1.51
CA SER A 119 5.55 5.57 2.86
C SER A 119 5.85 6.64 3.90
N MET A 120 6.58 7.69 3.53
CA MET A 120 6.87 8.82 4.42
C MET A 120 5.62 9.58 4.85
N LEU A 121 4.59 9.61 3.99
CA LEU A 121 3.29 10.24 4.26
C LEU A 121 2.30 9.30 4.94
N ALA A 122 2.59 7.99 4.95
CA ALA A 122 1.71 6.92 5.41
C ALA A 122 2.25 6.15 6.63
N ARG A 123 3.28 6.67 7.31
CA ARG A 123 3.98 5.97 8.40
C ARG A 123 3.10 5.76 9.63
N PHE A 124 3.26 4.64 10.32
CA PHE A 124 2.73 4.47 11.68
C PHE A 124 3.48 5.39 12.67
N PRO A 125 2.81 6.01 13.66
CA PRO A 125 1.38 5.93 14.05
C PRO A 125 0.46 6.98 13.36
N CYS A 126 0.91 7.62 12.29
CA CYS A 126 0.32 8.84 11.74
C CYS A 126 -0.90 8.61 10.82
N TYR A 127 -1.90 7.85 11.28
CA TYR A 127 -3.04 7.46 10.44
C TYR A 127 -3.88 8.63 9.94
N LEU A 128 -4.22 9.59 10.81
CA LEU A 128 -5.01 10.77 10.42
C LEU A 128 -4.27 11.64 9.40
N SER A 129 -2.95 11.81 9.57
CA SER A 129 -2.14 12.52 8.58
C SER A 129 -2.05 11.76 7.26
N ALA A 130 -1.95 10.43 7.30
CA ALA A 130 -1.98 9.59 6.10
C ALA A 130 -3.31 9.74 5.34
N LEU A 131 -4.45 9.76 6.05
CA LEU A 131 -5.76 10.00 5.45
C LEU A 131 -5.82 11.35 4.74
N ALA A 132 -5.32 12.41 5.39
CA ALA A 132 -5.20 13.72 4.75
C ALA A 132 -4.32 13.63 3.50
N ASN A 133 -3.11 13.07 3.61
CA ASN A 133 -2.15 13.02 2.51
C ASN A 133 -2.58 12.17 1.30
N MET A 134 -3.63 11.33 1.40
CA MET A 134 -4.04 10.47 0.28
C MET A 134 -4.37 11.27 -0.99
N ARG A 135 -4.93 12.48 -0.87
CA ARG A 135 -5.23 13.31 -2.04
C ARG A 135 -3.95 13.77 -2.77
N LEU A 136 -2.84 13.95 -2.05
CA LEU A 136 -1.54 14.32 -2.65
C LEU A 136 -0.98 13.10 -3.36
N ALA A 137 -1.00 11.94 -2.69
CA ALA A 137 -0.57 10.68 -3.28
C ALA A 137 -1.38 10.35 -4.55
N ALA A 138 -2.69 10.59 -4.55
CA ALA A 138 -3.56 10.41 -5.70
C ALA A 138 -3.21 11.36 -6.86
N GLN A 139 -3.01 12.64 -6.58
CA GLN A 139 -2.61 13.62 -7.58
C GLN A 139 -1.23 13.30 -8.19
N CYS A 140 -0.26 12.87 -7.37
CA CYS A 140 1.07 12.52 -7.89
C CYS A 140 1.02 11.19 -8.65
N THR A 141 0.19 10.24 -8.24
CA THR A 141 -0.08 9.01 -9.02
C THR A 141 -0.70 9.34 -10.38
N ALA A 142 -1.62 10.31 -10.43
CA ALA A 142 -2.19 10.82 -11.67
C ALA A 142 -1.12 11.49 -12.57
N GLN A 143 -0.14 12.19 -11.98
CA GLN A 143 1.02 12.72 -12.72
C GLN A 143 1.85 11.60 -13.36
N LEU A 144 2.19 10.54 -12.61
CA LEU A 144 2.88 9.36 -13.15
C LEU A 144 2.08 8.77 -14.32
N TYR A 145 0.78 8.57 -14.14
CA TYR A 145 -0.07 8.03 -15.20
C TYR A 145 -0.11 8.94 -16.43
N SER A 146 -0.15 10.26 -16.23
CA SER A 146 -0.06 11.23 -17.33
C SER A 146 1.24 11.07 -18.11
N PHE A 147 2.37 10.99 -17.41
CA PHE A 147 3.69 10.74 -18.00
C PHE A 147 3.75 9.42 -18.78
N MET A 148 3.16 8.35 -18.25
CA MET A 148 3.03 7.07 -18.97
C MET A 148 2.21 7.22 -20.25
N THR A 149 1.07 7.91 -20.21
CA THR A 149 0.23 8.12 -21.40
C THR A 149 0.91 8.96 -22.47
N GLN A 150 1.69 9.97 -22.07
CA GLN A 150 2.52 10.77 -22.98
C GLN A 150 3.62 9.93 -23.64
N SER A 151 4.15 8.93 -22.92
CA SER A 151 5.11 7.95 -23.43
C SER A 151 4.48 6.87 -24.33
N GLY A 152 3.17 6.92 -24.58
CA GLY A 152 2.46 5.98 -25.45
C GLY A 152 1.73 4.84 -24.71
N ALA A 153 1.67 4.86 -23.38
CA ALA A 153 0.88 3.89 -22.64
C ALA A 153 -0.61 4.03 -22.98
N LEU A 154 -1.20 2.93 -23.45
CA LEU A 154 -2.65 2.86 -23.65
C LEU A 154 -3.30 2.53 -22.33
N ALA A 155 -4.27 3.34 -21.91
CA ALA A 155 -4.82 3.07 -20.60
C ALA A 155 -5.82 1.91 -20.54
N LYS A 156 -6.39 1.47 -21.67
CA LYS A 156 -7.09 0.16 -21.76
C LYS A 156 -6.16 -1.02 -21.40
N LYS A 157 -4.84 -0.79 -21.46
CA LYS A 157 -3.79 -1.71 -21.04
C LYS A 157 -3.16 -1.29 -19.71
N THR A 158 -3.76 -0.37 -18.96
CA THR A 158 -3.24 0.16 -17.70
C THR A 158 -4.25 -0.06 -16.58
N THR A 159 -3.79 -0.59 -15.45
CA THR A 159 -4.62 -0.92 -14.28
C THR A 159 -3.99 -0.35 -13.02
N CYS A 160 -4.79 0.22 -12.13
CA CYS A 160 -4.35 0.61 -10.79
C CYS A 160 -4.83 -0.44 -9.77
N VAL A 161 -3.93 -0.95 -8.95
CA VAL A 161 -4.23 -1.89 -7.86
C VAL A 161 -3.73 -1.29 -6.57
N GLY A 162 -4.62 -1.08 -5.62
CA GLY A 162 -4.28 -0.49 -4.35
C GLY A 162 -4.59 -1.43 -3.18
N HIS A 163 -3.69 -1.45 -2.20
CA HIS A 163 -3.91 -2.12 -0.92
C HIS A 163 -4.40 -1.12 0.14
N SER A 164 -5.50 -1.42 0.85
CA SER A 164 -6.05 -0.57 1.92
C SER A 164 -6.20 0.90 1.46
N LEU A 165 -5.54 1.87 2.10
CA LEU A 165 -5.55 3.29 1.69
C LEU A 165 -5.08 3.50 0.23
N GLY A 166 -4.17 2.65 -0.27
CA GLY A 166 -3.74 2.69 -1.68
C GLY A 166 -4.87 2.45 -2.66
N ALA A 167 -5.91 1.71 -2.25
CA ALA A 167 -7.09 1.46 -3.06
C ALA A 167 -7.93 2.73 -3.25
N HIS A 168 -8.10 3.50 -2.17
CA HIS A 168 -8.72 4.82 -2.24
C HIS A 168 -7.90 5.76 -3.11
N ILE A 169 -6.56 5.72 -3.02
CA ILE A 169 -5.67 6.49 -3.89
C ILE A 169 -5.89 6.15 -5.37
N CYS A 170 -5.99 4.87 -5.74
CA CYS A 170 -6.34 4.45 -7.11
C CYS A 170 -7.72 4.97 -7.57
N GLY A 171 -8.68 5.11 -6.66
CA GLY A 171 -9.98 5.72 -6.97
C GLY A 171 -9.87 7.23 -7.16
N MET A 172 -9.27 7.92 -6.20
CA MET A 172 -9.09 9.38 -6.20
C MET A 172 -8.17 9.87 -7.32
N MET A 173 -7.23 9.05 -7.80
CA MET A 173 -6.34 9.46 -8.90
C MET A 173 -7.13 9.86 -10.12
N SER A 174 -8.32 9.26 -10.32
CA SER A 174 -9.21 9.64 -11.39
C SER A 174 -9.46 11.13 -11.34
N GLU A 175 -9.92 11.73 -10.23
CA GLU A 175 -10.26 13.16 -10.05
C GLU A 175 -9.21 14.17 -10.52
N HIS A 176 -7.97 13.73 -10.70
CA HIS A 176 -6.83 14.56 -11.12
C HIS A 176 -6.44 14.37 -12.59
N LEU A 177 -7.20 13.58 -13.34
CA LEU A 177 -7.00 13.34 -14.76
C LEU A 177 -7.85 14.27 -15.61
N THR A 178 -7.55 14.31 -16.91
CA THR A 178 -8.42 14.95 -17.92
C THR A 178 -9.43 13.94 -18.46
N GLU A 179 -10.58 14.36 -19.02
CA GLU A 179 -11.60 13.45 -19.59
C GLU A 179 -11.02 12.38 -20.52
N LYS A 180 -10.04 12.75 -21.34
CA LYS A 180 -9.30 11.84 -22.21
C LYS A 180 -8.54 10.78 -21.42
N GLN A 181 -8.03 11.10 -20.24
CA GLN A 181 -7.29 10.19 -19.38
C GLN A 181 -8.20 9.32 -18.51
N TYR A 182 -9.33 9.83 -18.00
CA TYR A 182 -10.33 9.06 -17.23
C TYR A 182 -10.95 7.94 -18.04
N LYS A 183 -11.39 8.26 -19.26
CA LYS A 183 -12.10 7.31 -20.13
C LYS A 183 -11.22 6.10 -20.49
N ILE A 184 -9.93 6.19 -20.21
CA ILE A 184 -8.95 5.23 -20.65
C ILE A 184 -8.36 4.44 -19.47
N ILE A 185 -8.39 4.83 -18.18
CA ILE A 185 -7.92 3.91 -17.10
C ILE A 185 -8.78 2.64 -17.13
N GLY A 186 -8.18 1.52 -17.53
CA GLY A 186 -8.92 0.29 -17.77
C GLY A 186 -9.58 -0.24 -16.51
N ARG A 187 -8.87 -0.21 -15.37
CA ARG A 187 -9.32 -0.86 -14.11
C ARG A 187 -8.70 -0.22 -12.87
N SER A 188 -9.48 -0.05 -11.81
CA SER A 188 -9.00 0.21 -10.44
C SER A 188 -9.47 -0.90 -9.50
N ARG A 189 -8.56 -1.46 -8.68
CA ARG A 189 -8.85 -2.60 -7.78
C ARG A 189 -8.46 -2.29 -6.33
N CYS A 190 -9.25 -2.77 -5.39
CA CYS A 190 -9.04 -2.62 -3.94
C CYS A 190 -8.70 -3.98 -3.30
N SER A 191 -7.79 -4.03 -2.34
CA SER A 191 -7.46 -5.27 -1.60
C SER A 191 -6.97 -5.01 -0.16
N HIS A 192 -7.41 -5.84 0.79
CA HIS A 192 -6.77 -6.12 2.10
C HIS A 192 -5.77 -7.29 1.99
N PHE A 193 -5.15 -7.73 3.10
CA PHE A 193 -4.00 -8.66 3.06
C PHE A 193 -4.32 -9.97 2.31
N MET A 194 -5.30 -10.74 2.81
CA MET A 194 -5.70 -11.99 2.15
C MET A 194 -6.25 -11.79 0.74
N SER A 195 -7.00 -10.71 0.48
CA SER A 195 -7.42 -10.41 -0.89
C SER A 195 -6.26 -10.03 -1.82
N SER A 196 -5.16 -9.49 -1.30
CA SER A 196 -3.94 -9.22 -2.10
C SER A 196 -3.28 -10.54 -2.49
N CYS A 197 -3.28 -11.52 -1.57
CA CYS A 197 -2.88 -12.89 -1.85
C CYS A 197 -3.78 -13.53 -2.90
N TYR A 198 -5.11 -13.56 -2.71
CA TYR A 198 -6.03 -14.13 -3.70
C TYR A 198 -5.94 -13.44 -5.06
N LEU A 199 -5.73 -12.12 -5.09
CA LEU A 199 -5.50 -11.40 -6.34
C LEU A 199 -4.18 -11.84 -6.99
N ALA A 200 -3.08 -11.93 -6.24
CA ALA A 200 -1.80 -12.46 -6.73
C ALA A 200 -1.95 -13.90 -7.28
N ALA A 201 -2.77 -14.74 -6.62
CA ALA A 201 -3.12 -16.08 -7.06
C ALA A 201 -3.77 -16.10 -8.43
N SER A 202 -4.76 -15.24 -8.60
CA SER A 202 -5.50 -15.11 -9.86
C SER A 202 -4.60 -14.62 -10.98
N ILE A 203 -3.69 -13.67 -10.71
CA ILE A 203 -2.74 -13.13 -11.70
C ILE A 203 -1.76 -14.22 -12.15
N ARG A 204 -1.25 -15.03 -11.21
CA ARG A 204 -0.36 -16.17 -11.52
C ARG A 204 -1.10 -17.33 -12.21
N ARG A 205 -2.43 -17.26 -12.36
CA ARG A 205 -3.30 -18.35 -12.85
C ARG A 205 -3.12 -19.66 -12.09
N ARG A 206 -2.79 -19.56 -10.79
CA ARG A 206 -2.63 -20.73 -9.91
C ARG A 206 -3.93 -21.11 -9.22
N LEU A 207 -4.88 -20.19 -9.14
CA LEU A 207 -6.15 -20.39 -8.45
C LEU A 207 -7.30 -19.79 -9.26
N HIS A 208 -8.34 -20.57 -9.50
CA HIS A 208 -9.59 -20.14 -10.13
C HIS A 208 -10.69 -20.08 -9.06
N ILE A 209 -10.85 -18.91 -8.46
CA ILE A 209 -11.93 -18.67 -7.51
C ILE A 209 -13.21 -18.36 -8.30
N ILE A 210 -14.22 -19.23 -8.21
CA ILE A 210 -15.50 -19.02 -8.90
C ILE A 210 -16.45 -18.28 -7.96
N GLY A 211 -16.82 -17.06 -8.36
CA GLY A 211 -17.82 -16.23 -7.72
C GLY A 211 -19.22 -16.55 -8.23
N VAL A 212 -20.11 -16.96 -7.35
CA VAL A 212 -21.52 -17.21 -7.64
C VAL A 212 -22.35 -16.01 -7.19
N PRO A 213 -23.20 -15.44 -8.07
CA PRO A 213 -24.08 -14.33 -7.71
C PRO A 213 -24.97 -14.66 -6.52
N CYS A 214 -25.03 -13.76 -5.55
CA CYS A 214 -25.76 -13.95 -4.31
C CYS A 214 -26.48 -12.66 -3.88
N ASP A 215 -27.37 -12.79 -2.90
CA ASP A 215 -27.88 -11.66 -2.13
C ASP A 215 -26.90 -11.27 -1.00
N ASN A 216 -27.36 -10.45 -0.05
CA ASN A 216 -26.58 -9.96 1.09
C ASN A 216 -26.29 -11.02 2.17
N THR A 217 -26.78 -12.26 2.03
CA THR A 217 -26.70 -13.26 3.11
C THR A 217 -25.56 -14.26 3.00
N CYS A 218 -24.79 -14.24 1.89
CA CYS A 218 -23.63 -15.09 1.59
C CYS A 218 -23.39 -16.27 2.55
N PRO A 219 -24.27 -17.29 2.56
CA PRO A 219 -24.28 -18.27 3.62
C PRO A 219 -23.03 -19.14 3.59
N LYS A 220 -22.34 -19.28 4.74
CA LYS A 220 -21.12 -20.10 4.88
C LYS A 220 -21.37 -21.60 4.71
N GLN A 221 -22.60 -22.05 4.97
CA GLN A 221 -23.03 -23.44 4.90
C GLN A 221 -24.39 -23.53 4.19
N GLY A 222 -24.64 -24.61 3.45
CA GLY A 222 -25.90 -24.83 2.71
C GLY A 222 -25.83 -24.47 1.22
N ARG A 223 -26.99 -24.40 0.55
CA ARG A 223 -27.09 -23.89 -0.82
C ARG A 223 -27.00 -22.37 -0.79
N TRP A 224 -26.16 -21.84 -1.66
CA TRP A 224 -25.90 -20.41 -1.72
C TRP A 224 -27.17 -19.79 -2.29
N GLY A 225 -27.53 -18.57 -1.89
CA GLY A 225 -28.70 -17.86 -2.43
C GLY A 225 -28.50 -17.53 -3.91
N ILE A 226 -28.47 -18.57 -4.76
CA ILE A 226 -28.09 -18.53 -6.16
C ILE A 226 -29.15 -17.70 -6.86
N ARG A 227 -28.70 -16.54 -7.34
CA ARG A 227 -29.43 -15.74 -8.30
C ARG A 227 -29.29 -16.38 -9.68
N TYR A 228 -30.22 -17.26 -10.04
CA TYR A 228 -30.26 -17.97 -11.32
C TYR A 228 -30.33 -17.04 -12.54
N ASP A 229 -30.66 -15.76 -12.34
CA ASP A 229 -30.67 -14.71 -13.35
C ASP A 229 -29.27 -14.22 -13.74
N ARG A 230 -28.22 -14.60 -13.00
CA ARG A 230 -26.85 -14.14 -13.23
C ARG A 230 -25.88 -15.30 -13.36
N LYS A 231 -24.85 -15.11 -14.20
CA LYS A 231 -23.83 -16.13 -14.47
C LYS A 231 -22.70 -16.09 -13.42
N PRO A 232 -22.15 -17.24 -13.02
CA PRO A 232 -20.91 -17.31 -12.26
C PRO A 232 -19.75 -16.64 -13.01
N ILE A 233 -18.80 -16.09 -12.26
CA ILE A 233 -17.62 -15.38 -12.78
C ILE A 233 -16.35 -15.88 -12.13
N VAL A 234 -15.21 -15.76 -12.80
CA VAL A 234 -13.90 -15.97 -12.19
C VAL A 234 -13.51 -14.70 -11.44
N LEU A 235 -13.29 -14.80 -10.13
CA LEU A 235 -12.85 -13.68 -9.30
C LEU A 235 -11.34 -13.44 -9.45
N GLY A 236 -10.93 -12.17 -9.44
CA GLY A 236 -9.53 -11.77 -9.53
C GLY A 236 -9.26 -10.83 -10.71
N ASP A 237 -8.08 -10.95 -11.31
CA ASP A 237 -7.59 -10.06 -12.39
C ASP A 237 -8.51 -10.03 -13.63
N GLU A 238 -9.05 -11.21 -14.00
CA GLU A 238 -9.83 -11.41 -15.22
C GLU A 238 -11.33 -11.01 -15.09
N ILE A 239 -11.75 -10.43 -13.95
CA ILE A 239 -13.14 -9.92 -13.78
C ILE A 239 -13.47 -8.88 -14.87
N PRO A 240 -14.60 -9.03 -15.59
CA PRO A 240 -15.11 -8.02 -16.53
C PRO A 240 -15.47 -6.68 -15.86
N ASP A 241 -15.34 -5.59 -16.60
CA ASP A 241 -15.56 -4.23 -16.07
C ASP A 241 -17.04 -3.89 -15.86
N SER A 242 -17.95 -4.61 -16.54
CA SER A 242 -19.40 -4.50 -16.38
C SER A 242 -19.94 -5.26 -15.17
N THR A 243 -19.11 -6.08 -14.52
CA THR A 243 -19.53 -6.90 -13.38
C THR A 243 -19.89 -6.02 -12.18
N ARG A 244 -21.13 -6.16 -11.71
CA ARG A 244 -21.65 -5.44 -10.54
C ARG A 244 -22.53 -6.35 -9.68
N GLY A 245 -22.53 -6.09 -8.37
CA GLY A 245 -23.34 -6.82 -7.40
C GLY A 245 -22.49 -7.68 -6.47
N MET A 246 -23.16 -8.53 -5.69
CA MET A 246 -22.50 -9.41 -4.72
C MET A 246 -22.28 -10.80 -5.33
N PHE A 247 -21.09 -11.34 -5.06
CA PHE A 247 -20.70 -12.69 -5.46
C PHE A 247 -20.06 -13.35 -4.25
N CYS A 248 -20.53 -14.55 -3.91
CA CYS A 248 -19.86 -15.40 -2.94
C CYS A 248 -18.86 -16.27 -3.66
N ALA A 249 -17.74 -16.59 -3.03
CA ALA A 249 -16.89 -17.68 -3.47
C ALA A 249 -16.42 -18.50 -2.28
N LYS A 250 -16.30 -19.81 -2.48
CA LYS A 250 -15.76 -20.71 -1.47
C LYS A 250 -14.27 -20.79 -1.73
N VAL A 251 -13.48 -20.54 -0.70
CA VAL A 251 -12.04 -20.70 -0.76
C VAL A 251 -11.69 -21.65 0.37
N ASP A 252 -10.96 -22.70 0.05
CA ASP A 252 -10.47 -23.62 1.06
C ASP A 252 -9.42 -22.87 1.88
N HIS A 253 -9.66 -22.79 3.19
CA HIS A 253 -8.75 -22.14 4.13
C HIS A 253 -7.58 -23.08 4.37
N ASP A 254 -6.44 -22.78 3.73
CA ASP A 254 -5.14 -23.13 4.28
C ASP A 254 -4.41 -21.84 4.65
N GLU A 255 -3.77 -21.87 5.81
CA GLU A 255 -3.09 -20.73 6.43
C GLU A 255 -1.91 -20.23 5.57
N ASN A 256 -1.58 -18.95 5.74
CA ASN A 256 -0.65 -18.15 4.95
C ASN A 256 -1.06 -17.83 3.51
N CYS A 257 -0.50 -16.73 3.00
CA CYS A 257 -0.59 -16.39 1.59
C CYS A 257 -0.07 -17.60 0.79
N PRO A 258 -0.80 -18.15 -0.21
CA PRO A 258 -0.39 -19.36 -0.93
C PRO A 258 0.82 -19.15 -1.88
N PHE A 259 1.65 -18.16 -1.58
CA PHE A 259 2.85 -17.75 -2.30
C PHE A 259 4.10 -17.68 -1.43
N ASP A 260 4.04 -18.16 -0.18
CA ASP A 260 5.26 -18.51 0.57
C ASP A 260 6.01 -19.66 -0.15
#